data_AF-A0A2H0WFI0-F1
#
_entry.id   AF-A0A2H0WFI0-F1
#
_cell.length_a   1.000
_cell.length_b   1.000
_cell.length_c   1.000
_cell.angle_alpha   90.00
_cell.angle_beta   90.00
_cell.angle_gamma   90.00
#
_symmetry.space_group_name_H-M   'P 1'
#
loop_
_entity.id
_entity.type
_entity.pdbx_description
1 polymer ?
#
loop_
_entity_poly.entity_id
_entity_poly.type
_entity_poly.pdbx_seq_one_letter_code
_entity_poly.pdbx_strand_id
1 'polypeptide(L)'
;AMMALNVAPGCHRRKFAFMDLKGFDRAAWDKVVEEAADQEIDDLDFKFYGADIDRRMIVAAKTNARRAGVDHVIEFKAESIATYEAPVEKGMLVTNPPYGARLGEEDNLRDVYRDLGHTLKHRFKGWDAWILSGNKDLIMDMKLKATRKHFVYNGPLECRFLKYSMF
;
A
#
# COMPACT_ATOMS: atom_id res chain seq x y z
N ALA A 1 -3.24 6.21 -4.81
CA ALA A 1 -3.60 7.63 -4.79
C ALA A 1 -2.83 8.42 -5.84
N MET A 2 -1.54 8.77 -5.65
CA MET A 2 -0.78 9.54 -6.66
C MET A 2 -0.86 8.96 -8.08
N MET A 3 -0.66 7.64 -8.24
CA MET A 3 -0.80 6.98 -9.55
C MET A 3 -2.20 7.11 -10.16
N ALA A 4 -3.26 7.10 -9.34
CA ALA A 4 -4.64 7.19 -9.82
C ALA A 4 -5.04 8.63 -10.19
N LEU A 5 -4.51 9.61 -9.44
CA LEU A 5 -4.64 11.04 -9.73
C LEU A 5 -3.63 11.51 -10.78
N ASN A 6 -2.86 10.60 -11.39
CA ASN A 6 -1.78 10.88 -12.33
C ASN A 6 -0.74 11.91 -11.83
N VAL A 7 -0.53 11.99 -10.52
CA VAL A 7 0.47 12.87 -9.89
C VAL A 7 1.87 12.31 -10.13
N ALA A 8 2.72 13.10 -10.79
CA ALA A 8 4.08 12.69 -11.10
C ALA A 8 4.90 12.45 -9.82
N PRO A 9 5.68 11.35 -9.71
CA PRO A 9 6.40 11.01 -8.47
C PRO A 9 7.46 12.04 -8.07
N GLY A 10 7.90 12.88 -9.01
CA GLY A 10 8.88 13.93 -8.81
C GLY A 10 8.28 15.30 -8.47
N CYS A 11 6.95 15.48 -8.46
CA CYS A 11 6.31 16.81 -8.41
C CYS A 11 6.70 17.64 -7.16
N HIS A 12 6.82 16.99 -6.00
CA HIS A 12 7.20 17.65 -4.74
C HIS A 12 8.71 17.83 -4.56
N ARG A 13 9.51 17.35 -5.51
CA ARG A 13 10.96 17.31 -5.40
C ARG A 13 11.57 18.57 -6.03
N ARG A 14 12.05 19.47 -5.16
CA ARG A 14 12.59 20.78 -5.57
C ARG A 14 13.83 20.73 -6.47
N LYS A 15 14.60 19.63 -6.40
CA LYS A 15 15.88 19.52 -7.11
C LYS A 15 16.23 18.09 -7.45
N PHE A 16 16.78 17.92 -8.66
CA PHE A 16 17.44 16.71 -9.09
C PHE A 16 18.92 17.00 -9.37
N ALA A 17 19.78 15.99 -9.21
CA ALA A 17 21.22 16.16 -9.37
C ALA A 17 21.61 16.60 -10.80
N PHE A 18 20.85 16.20 -11.82
CA PHE A 18 21.11 16.61 -13.21
C PHE A 18 20.98 18.12 -13.43
N MET A 19 20.28 18.85 -12.55
CA MET A 19 20.09 20.31 -12.66
C MET A 19 21.36 21.11 -12.40
N ASP A 20 22.38 20.49 -11.80
CA ASP A 20 23.69 21.11 -11.57
C ASP A 20 24.70 20.82 -12.70
N LEU A 21 24.31 20.01 -13.69
CA LEU A 21 25.20 19.69 -14.82
C LEU A 21 25.30 20.88 -15.77
N LYS A 22 26.48 21.09 -16.36
CA LYS A 22 26.76 22.20 -17.29
C LYS A 22 25.80 22.26 -18.50
N GLY A 23 25.22 21.13 -18.90
CA GLY A 23 24.28 21.03 -20.01
C GLY A 23 22.80 21.05 -19.60
N PHE A 24 22.48 21.44 -18.37
CA PHE A 24 21.10 21.51 -17.92
C PHE A 24 20.32 22.57 -18.69
N ASP A 25 19.32 22.13 -19.45
CA ASP A 25 18.37 23.00 -20.13
C ASP A 25 17.18 23.27 -19.21
N ARG A 26 17.17 24.48 -18.65
CA ARG A 26 16.10 24.92 -17.74
C ARG A 26 14.75 25.00 -18.44
N ALA A 27 14.70 25.47 -19.68
CA ALA A 27 13.44 25.68 -20.40
C ALA A 27 12.80 24.34 -20.79
N ALA A 28 13.61 23.38 -21.26
CA ALA A 28 13.13 22.03 -21.52
C ALA A 28 12.62 21.34 -20.25
N TRP A 29 13.29 21.55 -19.11
CA TRP A 29 12.83 21.02 -17.82
C TRP A 29 11.52 21.64 -17.36
N ASP A 30 11.38 22.96 -17.42
CA ASP A 30 10.16 23.65 -17.01
C ASP A 30 8.95 23.17 -17.84
N LYS A 31 9.16 22.93 -19.15
CA LYS A 31 8.13 22.34 -20.02
C LYS A 31 7.71 20.94 -19.57
N VAL A 32 8.64 20.07 -19.18
CA VAL A 32 8.32 18.72 -18.66
C VAL A 32 7.54 18.80 -17.35
N VAL A 33 7.86 19.76 -16.48
CA VAL A 33 7.14 19.97 -15.22
C VAL A 33 5.71 20.46 -15.49
N GLU A 34 5.54 21.42 -16.41
CA GLU A 34 4.24 21.93 -16.82
C GLU A 34 3.38 20.82 -17.44
N GLU A 35 3.92 20.06 -18.40
CA GLU A 35 3.23 18.92 -19.02
C GLU A 35 2.81 17.85 -18.01
N ALA A 36 3.60 17.63 -16.95
CA ALA A 36 3.25 16.70 -15.89
C ALA A 36 2.12 17.22 -15.00
N ALA A 37 2.15 18.51 -14.65
CA ALA A 37 1.11 19.15 -13.85
C ALA A 37 -0.24 19.19 -14.59
N ASP A 38 -0.22 19.48 -15.89
CA ASP A 38 -1.41 19.55 -16.74
C ASP A 38 -2.13 18.19 -16.90
N GLN A 39 -1.44 17.09 -16.63
CA GLN A 39 -2.01 15.74 -16.71
C GLN A 39 -2.54 15.23 -15.37
N GLU A 40 -2.37 15.97 -14.28
CA GLU A 40 -2.92 15.59 -12.98
C GLU A 40 -4.45 15.60 -13.01
N ILE A 41 -5.05 14.70 -12.24
CA ILE A 41 -6.50 14.57 -12.08
C ILE A 41 -6.84 15.08 -10.68
N ASP A 42 -7.84 15.97 -10.56
CA ASP A 42 -8.16 16.62 -9.28
C ASP A 42 -8.84 15.67 -8.28
N ASP A 43 -9.70 14.78 -8.76
CA ASP A 43 -10.54 13.92 -7.92
C ASP A 43 -10.79 12.53 -8.55
N LEU A 44 -11.25 11.59 -7.72
CA LEU A 44 -11.56 10.23 -8.11
C LEU A 44 -13.02 9.90 -7.79
N ASP A 45 -13.62 9.04 -8.61
CA ASP A 45 -14.95 8.47 -8.37
C ASP A 45 -14.94 7.35 -7.31
N PHE A 46 -13.77 7.04 -6.75
CA PHE A 46 -13.57 6.09 -5.66
C PHE A 46 -12.60 6.61 -4.61
N LYS A 47 -12.60 5.97 -3.44
CA LYS A 47 -11.69 6.28 -2.33
C LYS A 47 -10.71 5.16 -2.05
N PHE A 48 -9.58 5.52 -1.46
CA PHE A 48 -8.68 4.57 -0.81
C PHE A 48 -9.01 4.49 0.68
N TYR A 49 -8.77 3.32 1.27
CA TYR A 49 -8.98 3.07 2.69
C TYR A 49 -7.72 2.49 3.31
N GLY A 50 -7.30 3.03 4.44
CA GLY A 50 -6.14 2.56 5.20
C GLY A 50 -6.50 2.28 6.65
N ALA A 51 -6.03 1.17 7.20
CA ALA A 51 -6.23 0.82 8.59
C ALA A 51 -4.97 0.23 9.22
N ASP A 52 -4.78 0.54 10.49
CA ASP A 52 -3.72 0.02 11.35
C ASP A 52 -4.19 0.10 12.81
N ILE A 53 -3.81 -0.86 13.64
CA ILE A 53 -4.15 -0.85 15.07
C ILE A 53 -3.36 0.22 15.83
N ASP A 54 -2.15 0.57 15.36
CA ASP A 54 -1.32 1.60 15.96
C ASP A 54 -1.77 3.00 15.50
N ARG A 55 -2.43 3.72 16.41
CA ARG A 55 -2.87 5.11 16.19
C ARG A 55 -1.73 6.04 15.75
N ARG A 56 -0.49 5.79 16.17
CA ARG A 56 0.68 6.58 15.77
C ARG A 56 0.97 6.40 14.28
N MET A 57 0.82 5.19 13.77
CA MET A 57 0.98 4.89 12.34
C MET A 57 -0.12 5.56 11.52
N ILE A 58 -1.35 5.59 12.01
CA ILE A 58 -2.45 6.34 11.37
C ILE A 58 -2.16 7.84 11.29
N VAL A 59 -1.65 8.45 12.37
CA VAL A 59 -1.27 9.88 12.38
C VAL A 59 -0.14 10.15 11.39
N ALA A 60 0.87 9.30 11.35
CA ALA A 60 1.97 9.40 10.41
C ALA A 60 1.48 9.25 8.95
N ALA A 61 0.61 8.27 8.68
CA ALA A 61 0.02 8.04 7.36
C ALA A 61 -0.81 9.22 6.87
N LYS A 62 -1.66 9.80 7.72
CA LYS A 62 -2.41 11.04 7.41
C LYS A 62 -1.47 12.21 7.10
N THR A 63 -0.40 12.35 7.87
CA THR A 63 0.61 13.40 7.65
C THR A 63 1.33 13.21 6.31
N ASN A 64 1.68 11.97 5.96
CA ASN A 64 2.32 11.65 4.69
C ASN A 64 1.37 11.86 3.50
N ALA A 65 0.10 11.48 3.61
CA ALA A 65 -0.91 11.71 2.58
C ALA A 65 -1.10 13.21 2.29
N ARG A 66 -1.15 14.04 3.34
CA ARG A 66 -1.18 15.51 3.20
C ARG A 66 0.05 16.06 2.49
N ARG A 67 1.24 15.60 2.88
CA ARG A 67 2.50 16.02 2.23
C ARG A 67 2.56 15.59 0.75
N ALA A 68 1.89 14.49 0.41
CA ALA A 68 1.79 14.02 -0.97
C ALA A 68 0.65 14.69 -1.75
N GLY A 69 -0.22 15.48 -1.10
CA GLY A 69 -1.35 16.16 -1.75
C GLY A 69 -2.52 15.23 -2.10
N VAL A 70 -2.68 14.12 -1.38
CA VAL A 70 -3.67 13.08 -1.72
C VAL A 70 -4.56 12.67 -0.55
N ASP A 71 -4.58 13.42 0.55
CA ASP A 71 -5.36 13.05 1.74
C ASP A 71 -6.87 13.15 1.55
N HIS A 72 -7.34 13.96 0.60
CA HIS A 72 -8.77 14.10 0.28
C HIS A 72 -9.40 12.83 -0.29
N VAL A 73 -8.61 11.96 -0.92
CA VAL A 73 -9.08 10.68 -1.50
C VAL A 73 -8.79 9.45 -0.63
N ILE A 74 -8.27 9.62 0.60
CA ILE A 74 -7.89 8.51 1.49
C ILE A 74 -8.57 8.64 2.86
N GLU A 75 -9.31 7.60 3.24
CA GLU A 75 -9.86 7.47 4.59
C GLU A 75 -9.01 6.55 5.46
N PHE A 76 -8.60 7.03 6.63
CA PHE A 76 -7.80 6.26 7.57
C PHE A 76 -8.53 5.97 8.88
N LYS A 77 -8.51 4.71 9.31
CA LYS A 77 -9.10 4.25 10.58
C LYS A 77 -8.07 3.56 11.47
N ALA A 78 -8.14 3.83 12.77
CA ALA A 78 -7.33 3.10 13.75
C ALA A 78 -8.11 1.85 14.19
N GLU A 79 -7.87 0.72 13.53
CA GLU A 79 -8.70 -0.47 13.63
C GLU A 79 -7.87 -1.74 13.36
N SER A 80 -8.21 -2.82 14.05
CA SER A 80 -7.56 -4.13 13.86
C SER A 80 -8.12 -4.84 12.63
N ILE A 81 -7.25 -5.54 11.90
CA ILE A 81 -7.69 -6.39 10.79
C ILE A 81 -8.72 -7.44 11.21
N ALA A 82 -8.61 -7.97 12.44
CA ALA A 82 -9.52 -9.00 12.96
C ALA A 82 -10.98 -8.54 13.02
N THR A 83 -11.21 -7.23 13.15
CA THR A 83 -12.54 -6.63 13.23
C THR A 83 -12.89 -5.74 12.04
N TYR A 84 -11.99 -5.60 11.07
CA TYR A 84 -12.20 -4.73 9.93
C TYR A 84 -13.26 -5.27 8.97
N GLU A 85 -14.09 -4.39 8.44
CA GLU A 85 -15.13 -4.70 7.46
C GLU A 85 -14.76 -4.12 6.09
N ALA A 86 -15.16 -4.80 5.01
CA ALA A 86 -14.96 -4.26 3.67
C ALA A 86 -15.71 -2.93 3.53
N PRO A 87 -15.01 -1.82 3.18
CA PRO A 87 -15.64 -0.50 3.15
C PRO A 87 -16.62 -0.31 1.99
N VAL A 88 -16.52 -1.17 0.97
CA VAL A 88 -17.37 -1.19 -0.23
C VAL A 88 -17.59 -2.63 -0.70
N GLU A 89 -18.55 -2.85 -1.61
CA GLU A 89 -18.94 -4.20 -2.05
C GLU A 89 -17.78 -4.98 -2.70
N LYS A 90 -17.00 -4.33 -3.57
CA LYS A 90 -15.89 -4.95 -4.32
C LYS A 90 -14.71 -4.02 -4.37
N GLY A 91 -13.51 -4.59 -4.34
CA GLY A 91 -12.28 -3.82 -4.39
C GLY A 91 -11.04 -4.70 -4.34
N MET A 92 -9.92 -4.04 -4.09
CA MET A 92 -8.62 -4.67 -3.92
C MET A 92 -8.04 -4.30 -2.57
N LEU A 93 -7.71 -5.30 -1.76
CA LEU A 93 -6.94 -5.13 -0.54
C LEU A 93 -5.47 -5.35 -0.86
N VAL A 94 -4.60 -4.45 -0.42
CA VAL A 94 -3.14 -4.62 -0.52
C VAL A 94 -2.56 -4.41 0.87
N THR A 95 -1.79 -5.36 1.37
CA THR A 95 -1.17 -5.24 2.70
C THR A 95 0.24 -5.79 2.76
N ASN A 96 1.02 -5.23 3.68
CA ASN A 96 2.35 -5.65 4.06
C ASN A 96 2.34 -6.06 5.54
N PRO A 97 1.75 -7.21 5.90
CA PRO A 97 1.67 -7.66 7.29
C PRO A 97 3.06 -7.89 7.89
N PRO A 98 3.19 -7.88 9.22
CA PRO A 98 4.48 -8.13 9.87
C PRO A 98 4.96 -9.57 9.65
N TYR A 99 6.21 -9.76 9.21
CA TYR A 99 6.80 -11.09 8.99
C TYR A 99 8.24 -11.23 9.53
N GLY A 100 8.72 -10.25 10.30
CA GLY A 100 10.09 -10.13 10.78
C GLY A 100 10.33 -10.69 12.19
N ALA A 101 11.51 -11.28 12.39
CA ALA A 101 11.90 -12.05 13.56
C ALA A 101 12.38 -11.18 14.73
N ARG A 102 11.55 -11.08 15.77
CA ARG A 102 12.04 -11.03 17.15
C ARG A 102 11.67 -12.36 17.80
N LEU A 103 12.65 -13.05 18.39
CA LEU A 103 12.41 -14.24 19.20
C LEU A 103 11.32 -13.93 20.24
N GLY A 104 10.22 -14.67 20.20
CA GLY A 104 9.07 -14.49 21.12
C GLY A 104 7.83 -13.79 20.53
N GLU A 105 7.90 -13.22 19.32
CA GLU A 105 6.72 -12.63 18.66
C GLU A 105 6.01 -13.60 17.68
N GLU A 106 6.53 -14.81 17.48
CA GLU A 106 6.03 -15.75 16.47
C GLU A 106 4.58 -16.19 16.67
N ASP A 107 4.16 -16.50 17.90
CA ASP A 107 2.78 -16.91 18.18
C ASP A 107 1.79 -15.76 17.89
N ASN A 108 2.15 -14.53 18.28
CA ASN A 108 1.38 -13.34 17.98
C ASN A 108 1.27 -13.10 16.46
N LEU A 109 2.35 -13.36 15.71
CA LEU A 109 2.33 -13.24 14.24
C LEU A 109 1.44 -14.29 13.61
N ARG A 110 1.46 -15.55 14.08
CA ARG A 110 0.55 -16.58 13.57
C ARG A 110 -0.91 -16.21 13.77
N ASP A 111 -1.26 -15.65 14.93
CA ASP A 111 -2.62 -15.20 15.21
C ASP A 111 -3.05 -14.07 14.25
N VAL A 112 -2.17 -13.08 13.98
CA VAL A 112 -2.45 -12.02 12.98
C VAL A 112 -2.74 -12.62 11.59
N TYR A 113 -2.00 -13.63 11.15
CA TYR A 113 -2.25 -14.26 9.85
C TYR A 113 -3.52 -15.11 9.84
N ARG A 114 -3.86 -15.77 10.96
CA ARG A 114 -5.15 -16.47 11.10
C ARG A 114 -6.32 -15.48 11.03
N ASP A 115 -6.22 -14.37 11.76
CA ASP A 115 -7.23 -13.30 11.76
C ASP A 115 -7.37 -12.65 10.39
N LEU A 116 -6.26 -12.38 9.70
CA LEU A 116 -6.28 -11.89 8.32
C LEU A 116 -6.97 -12.89 7.38
N GLY A 117 -6.62 -14.17 7.46
CA GLY A 117 -7.25 -15.23 6.67
C GLY A 117 -8.76 -15.36 6.94
N HIS A 118 -9.17 -15.30 8.21
CA HIS A 118 -10.57 -15.32 8.63
C HIS A 118 -11.32 -14.09 8.10
N THR A 119 -10.79 -12.89 8.36
CA THR A 119 -11.37 -11.62 7.91
C THR A 119 -11.59 -11.61 6.40
N LEU A 120 -10.58 -12.02 5.63
CA LEU A 120 -10.69 -12.08 4.18
C LEU A 120 -11.83 -13.01 3.73
N LYS A 121 -11.92 -14.23 4.29
CA LYS A 121 -12.96 -15.23 3.93
C LYS A 121 -14.37 -14.76 4.24
N HIS A 122 -14.55 -14.09 5.37
CA HIS A 122 -15.88 -13.82 5.89
C HIS A 122 -16.39 -12.43 5.51
N ARG A 123 -15.50 -11.46 5.28
CA ARG A 123 -15.87 -10.04 5.16
C ARG A 123 -15.43 -9.39 3.86
N PHE A 124 -14.55 -10.04 3.09
CA PHE A 124 -14.02 -9.52 1.82
C PHE A 124 -14.41 -10.41 0.63
N LYS A 125 -15.60 -11.04 0.66
CA LYS A 125 -16.11 -11.79 -0.49
C LYS A 125 -16.25 -10.87 -1.71
N GLY A 126 -15.84 -11.34 -2.89
CA GLY A 126 -15.81 -10.57 -4.13
C GLY A 126 -14.58 -9.68 -4.31
N TRP A 127 -13.66 -9.63 -3.33
CA TRP A 127 -12.42 -8.84 -3.42
C TRP A 127 -11.24 -9.67 -3.93
N ASP A 128 -10.26 -8.97 -4.49
CA ASP A 128 -8.89 -9.48 -4.62
C ASP A 128 -8.04 -8.99 -3.44
N ALA A 129 -7.25 -9.86 -2.84
CA ALA A 129 -6.30 -9.52 -1.78
C ALA A 129 -4.87 -9.79 -2.23
N TRP A 130 -4.00 -8.81 -2.04
CA TRP A 130 -2.58 -8.86 -2.35
C TRP A 130 -1.75 -8.68 -1.09
N ILE A 131 -0.90 -9.65 -0.79
CA ILE A 131 -0.17 -9.72 0.48
C ILE A 131 1.31 -9.88 0.20
N LEU A 132 2.12 -8.97 0.74
CA LEU A 132 3.57 -9.09 0.76
C LEU A 132 4.00 -9.86 2.02
N SER A 133 4.76 -10.95 1.86
CA SER A 133 5.29 -11.69 3.01
C SER A 133 6.67 -12.27 2.73
N GLY A 134 7.58 -12.14 3.70
CA GLY A 134 8.88 -12.82 3.74
C GLY A 134 8.84 -14.21 4.37
N ASN A 135 7.75 -14.59 5.04
CA ASN A 135 7.65 -15.85 5.78
C ASN A 135 6.58 -16.77 5.17
N LYS A 136 6.99 -17.95 4.71
CA LYS A 136 6.11 -18.96 4.09
C LYS A 136 5.17 -19.61 5.11
N ASP A 137 5.62 -19.82 6.34
CA ASP A 137 4.87 -20.53 7.36
C ASP A 137 3.70 -19.69 7.87
N LEU A 138 3.91 -18.38 8.09
CA LEU A 138 2.83 -17.45 8.43
C LEU A 138 1.74 -17.42 7.34
N ILE A 139 2.14 -17.45 6.07
CA ILE A 139 1.18 -17.50 4.95
C ILE A 139 0.32 -18.77 4.97
N MET A 140 0.88 -19.90 5.41
CA MET A 140 0.11 -21.16 5.52
C MET A 140 -0.95 -21.11 6.63
N ASP A 141 -0.84 -20.20 7.60
CA ASP A 141 -1.81 -20.04 8.69
C ASP A 141 -3.08 -19.30 8.26
N MET A 142 -3.03 -18.54 7.16
CA MET A 142 -4.23 -17.95 6.56
C MET A 142 -5.23 -19.00 6.02
N LYS A 143 -4.77 -20.23 5.76
CA LYS A 143 -5.54 -21.32 5.13
C LYS A 143 -6.24 -20.85 3.84
N LEU A 144 -5.54 -20.08 3.01
CA LEU A 144 -5.98 -19.58 1.72
C LEU A 144 -5.01 -20.03 0.62
N LYS A 145 -5.53 -20.29 -0.59
CA LYS A 145 -4.72 -20.66 -1.75
C LYS A 145 -4.50 -19.43 -2.64
N ALA A 146 -3.25 -19.01 -2.77
CA ALA A 146 -2.90 -17.92 -3.66
C ALA A 146 -3.15 -18.30 -5.14
N THR A 147 -3.73 -17.38 -5.90
CA THR A 147 -4.02 -17.51 -7.33
C THR A 147 -2.85 -17.00 -8.19
N ARG A 148 -2.00 -16.10 -7.67
CA ARG A 148 -0.76 -15.63 -8.30
C ARG A 148 0.33 -15.41 -7.27
N LYS A 149 1.59 -15.54 -7.68
CA LYS A 149 2.77 -15.36 -6.83
C LYS A 149 3.88 -14.67 -7.61
N HIS A 150 4.40 -13.58 -7.07
CA HIS A 150 5.58 -12.89 -7.59
C HIS A 150 6.70 -12.92 -6.55
N PHE A 151 7.90 -13.29 -6.96
CA PHE A 151 9.10 -13.19 -6.13
C PHE A 151 9.62 -11.76 -6.18
N VAL A 152 9.85 -11.16 -5.02
CA VAL A 152 10.28 -9.77 -4.88
C VAL A 152 11.28 -9.66 -3.73
N TYR A 153 12.05 -8.57 -3.70
CA TYR A 153 12.94 -8.26 -2.59
C TYR A 153 12.41 -7.03 -1.84
N ASN A 154 12.33 -7.12 -0.51
CA ASN A 154 12.11 -5.98 0.35
C ASN A 154 13.42 -5.65 1.10
N GLY A 155 14.23 -4.79 0.48
CA GLY A 155 15.63 -4.62 0.86
C GLY A 155 16.41 -5.93 0.65
N PRO A 156 17.14 -6.45 1.66
CA PRO A 156 17.85 -7.72 1.53
C PRO A 156 16.94 -8.95 1.70
N LEU A 157 15.67 -8.77 2.09
CA LEU A 157 14.77 -9.87 2.42
C LEU A 157 14.07 -10.39 1.16
N GLU A 158 14.24 -11.69 0.87
CA GLU A 158 13.43 -12.37 -0.15
C GLU A 158 11.97 -12.47 0.34
N CYS A 159 11.05 -11.94 -0.46
CA CYS A 159 9.63 -11.90 -0.16
C CYS A 159 8.81 -12.45 -1.35
N ARG A 160 7.54 -12.72 -1.08
CA ARG A 160 6.55 -13.04 -2.11
C ARG A 160 5.40 -12.05 -2.04
N PHE A 161 4.98 -11.54 -3.20
CA PHE A 161 3.76 -10.80 -3.36
C PHE A 161 2.69 -11.73 -3.92
N LEU A 162 1.69 -12.04 -3.09
CA LEU A 162 0.75 -13.14 -3.27
C LEU A 162 -0.65 -12.59 -3.51
N LYS A 163 -1.29 -13.02 -4.61
CA LYS A 163 -2.69 -12.71 -4.89
C LYS A 163 -3.60 -13.81 -4.36
N TYR A 164 -4.71 -13.44 -3.74
CA TYR A 164 -5.83 -14.29 -3.36
C TYR A 164 -7.10 -13.71 -3.96
N SER A 165 -7.96 -14.55 -4.52
CA SER A 165 -9.29 -14.14 -4.99
C SER A 165 -10.33 -14.70 -4.03
N MET A 166 -11.13 -13.81 -3.45
CA MET A 166 -12.09 -14.15 -2.41
C MET A 166 -13.45 -14.40 -3.05
N PHE A 167 -13.82 -15.67 -3.25
CA PHE A 167 -15.10 -16.09 -3.82
C PHE A 167 -16.16 -16.35 -2.74
#